data_AF-A0A931Q2S6-F1
#
_entry.id   AF-A0A931Q2S6-F1
#
_cell.length_a   1.000
_cell.length_b   1.000
_cell.length_c   1.000
_cell.angle_alpha   90.00
_cell.angle_beta   90.00
_cell.angle_gamma   90.00
#
_symmetry.space_group_name_H-M   'P 1'
#
loop_
_entity.id
_entity.type
_entity.pdbx_description
1 polymer ?
#
loop_
_entity_poly.entity_id
_entity_poly.type
_entity_poly.pdbx_seq_one_letter_code
_entity_poly.pdbx_strand_id
1 'polypeptide(L)'
;IAATNKDLLKEVEDKKFRLDLYHRLSVILIHVPSLNDRKDDIPLLVEKFLMDIAADYGQPVKAIDTRAIELLKSHNWTGNIRELRNVVERLVILSGKSISADDVTNFVLPRS
;
A
#
# COMPACT_ATOMS: atom_id res chain seq x y z
N ILE A 1 4.76 -12.24 -15.90
CA ILE A 1 3.40 -12.14 -15.32
C ILE A 1 2.89 -10.74 -15.68
N ALA A 2 1.88 -10.63 -16.54
CA ALA A 2 1.35 -9.34 -16.99
C ALA A 2 0.24 -8.91 -16.03
N ALA A 3 0.45 -7.82 -15.29
CA ALA A 3 -0.58 -7.17 -14.50
C ALA A 3 -1.09 -5.96 -15.30
N THR A 4 -2.21 -6.10 -16.01
CA THR A 4 -2.87 -4.96 -16.64
C THR A 4 -4.19 -4.73 -15.94
N ASN A 5 -4.29 -3.61 -15.23
CA ASN A 5 -5.49 -3.14 -14.55
C ASN A 5 -6.47 -2.51 -15.57
N LYS A 6 -6.52 -3.06 -16.79
CA LYS A 6 -7.44 -2.64 -17.84
C LYS A 6 -8.50 -3.71 -17.98
N ASP A 7 -9.73 -3.26 -18.00
CA ASP A 7 -10.95 -4.05 -18.06
C ASP A 7 -10.99 -4.88 -19.36
N LEU A 8 -10.38 -6.06 -19.32
CA LEU A 8 -10.19 -6.93 -20.48
C LEU A 8 -11.51 -7.30 -21.15
N LEU A 9 -12.61 -7.30 -20.38
CA LEU A 9 -13.98 -7.52 -20.87
C LEU A 9 -14.40 -6.43 -21.87
N LYS A 10 -14.08 -5.17 -21.58
CA LYS A 10 -14.43 -4.03 -22.44
C LYS A 10 -13.67 -4.06 -23.77
N GLU A 11 -12.42 -4.51 -23.76
CA GLU A 11 -11.60 -4.64 -24.98
C GLU A 11 -12.00 -5.85 -25.85
N VAL A 12 -12.63 -6.88 -25.25
CA VAL A 12 -13.26 -7.99 -25.96
C VAL A 12 -14.54 -7.53 -26.67
N GLU A 13 -15.37 -6.71 -26.01
CA GLU A 13 -16.56 -6.09 -26.62
C GLU A 13 -16.18 -5.17 -27.81
N ASP A 14 -15.09 -4.43 -27.68
CA ASP A 14 -14.51 -3.56 -28.72
C ASP A 14 -13.85 -4.34 -29.89
N LYS A 15 -13.89 -5.67 -29.91
CA LYS A 15 -13.19 -6.56 -30.87
C LYS A 15 -11.67 -6.37 -30.96
N LYS A 16 -11.06 -5.66 -30.01
CA LYS A 16 -9.60 -5.44 -29.94
C LYS A 16 -8.87 -6.61 -29.30
N PHE A 17 -9.60 -7.49 -28.61
CA PHE A 17 -9.03 -8.66 -27.94
C PHE A 17 -9.78 -9.93 -28.33
N ARG A 18 -9.06 -11.03 -28.57
CA ARG A 18 -9.72 -12.29 -28.94
C ARG A 18 -10.36 -12.95 -27.72
N LEU A 19 -11.63 -13.30 -27.87
CA LEU A 19 -12.45 -13.96 -26.85
C LEU A 19 -11.85 -15.30 -26.39
N ASP A 20 -11.24 -16.07 -27.29
CA ASP A 20 -10.61 -17.36 -26.96
C ASP A 20 -9.40 -17.22 -26.02
N LEU A 21 -8.67 -16.10 -26.12
CA LEU A 21 -7.55 -15.80 -25.25
C LEU A 21 -8.01 -15.31 -23.87
N TYR A 22 -9.13 -14.55 -23.79
CA TYR A 22 -9.77 -14.19 -22.52
C TYR A 22 -10.22 -15.44 -21.77
N HIS A 23 -10.92 -16.37 -22.43
CA HIS A 23 -11.40 -17.60 -21.78
C HIS A 23 -10.27 -18.51 -21.27
N ARG A 24 -9.08 -18.49 -21.90
CA ARG A 24 -7.90 -19.26 -21.44
C ARG A 24 -7.11 -18.58 -20.33
N LEU A 25 -7.16 -17.25 -20.22
CA LEU A 25 -6.48 -16.49 -19.17
C LEU A 25 -7.35 -16.33 -17.90
N SER A 26 -8.68 -16.32 -18.03
CA SER A 26 -9.63 -16.02 -16.95
C SER A 26 -10.00 -17.21 -16.06
N VAL A 27 -9.16 -18.23 -15.94
CA VAL A 27 -9.53 -19.48 -15.25
C VAL A 27 -9.63 -19.32 -13.71
N ILE A 28 -9.03 -18.30 -13.10
CA ILE A 28 -9.37 -17.86 -11.73
C ILE A 28 -9.18 -16.34 -11.65
N LEU A 29 -10.27 -15.57 -11.64
CA LEU A 29 -10.24 -14.16 -11.26
C LEU A 29 -9.92 -14.09 -9.75
N ILE A 30 -8.63 -14.01 -9.39
CA ILE A 30 -8.23 -13.74 -8.01
C ILE A 30 -8.46 -12.25 -7.76
N HIS A 31 -9.58 -11.93 -7.09
CA HIS A 31 -9.81 -10.58 -6.61
C HIS A 31 -8.82 -10.28 -5.49
N VAL A 32 -7.85 -9.41 -5.76
CA VAL A 32 -6.93 -8.92 -4.75
C VAL A 32 -7.59 -7.73 -4.06
N PRO A 33 -8.00 -7.85 -2.78
CA PRO A 33 -8.63 -6.73 -2.08
C PRO A 33 -7.68 -5.54 -1.98
N SER A 34 -8.24 -4.34 -2.10
CA SER A 34 -7.48 -3.12 -1.89
C SER A 34 -7.03 -3.05 -0.44
N LEU A 35 -5.98 -2.27 -0.14
CA LEU A 35 -5.54 -2.08 1.25
C LEU A 35 -6.65 -1.46 2.11
N ASN A 36 -7.55 -0.68 1.50
CA ASN A 36 -8.70 -0.09 2.18
C ASN A 36 -9.72 -1.15 2.66
N ASP A 37 -9.81 -2.30 1.99
CA ASP A 37 -10.71 -3.40 2.36
C ASP A 37 -10.11 -4.29 3.48
N ARG A 38 -8.83 -4.10 3.79
CA ARG A 38 -8.06 -4.89 4.78
C ARG A 38 -7.14 -4.00 5.63
N LYS A 39 -7.72 -2.94 6.19
CA LYS A 39 -6.98 -1.97 7.03
C LYS A 39 -6.37 -2.59 8.29
N ASP A 40 -6.85 -3.75 8.72
CA ASP A 40 -6.29 -4.47 9.87
C ASP A 40 -4.93 -5.13 9.57
N ASP A 41 -4.53 -5.23 8.29
CA ASP A 41 -3.18 -5.66 7.90
C ASP A 41 -2.14 -4.55 8.07
N ILE A 42 -2.56 -3.29 8.19
CA ILE A 42 -1.67 -2.12 8.23
C ILE A 42 -0.61 -2.21 9.34
N PRO A 43 -0.93 -2.57 10.60
CA PRO A 43 0.09 -2.69 11.65
C PRO A 43 1.21 -3.66 11.28
N LEU A 44 0.86 -4.83 10.75
CA LEU A 44 1.82 -5.86 10.35
C LEU A 44 2.67 -5.42 9.15
N LEU A 45 2.04 -4.78 8.16
CA LEU A 45 2.75 -4.25 6.99
C LEU A 45 3.72 -3.13 7.39
N VAL A 46 3.31 -2.24 8.29
CA VAL A 46 4.15 -1.15 8.81
C VAL A 46 5.35 -1.73 9.56
N GLU A 47 5.15 -2.69 10.45
CA GLU A 47 6.24 -3.37 11.16
C GLU A 47 7.24 -3.98 10.18
N LYS A 48 6.75 -4.70 9.17
CA LYS A 48 7.61 -5.30 8.14
C LYS A 48 8.41 -4.25 7.38
N PHE A 49 7.79 -3.15 6.98
CA PHE A 49 8.49 -2.07 6.28
C PHE A 49 9.50 -1.36 7.16
N LEU A 50 9.20 -1.11 8.44
CA LEU A 50 10.15 -0.53 9.37
C LEU A 50 11.40 -1.40 9.52
N MET A 51 11.24 -2.73 9.58
CA MET A 51 12.36 -3.66 9.60
C MET A 51 13.18 -3.63 8.31
N ASP A 52 12.51 -3.64 7.15
CA ASP A 52 13.17 -3.65 5.84
C ASP A 52 13.95 -2.35 5.61
N ILE A 53 13.32 -1.20 5.88
CA ILE A 53 13.95 0.12 5.71
C ILE A 53 15.13 0.29 6.69
N ALA A 54 14.98 -0.17 7.93
CA ALA A 54 16.06 -0.15 8.91
C ALA A 54 17.27 -0.97 8.44
N ALA A 55 17.02 -2.16 7.89
CA ALA A 55 18.07 -3.00 7.32
C ALA A 55 18.74 -2.34 6.10
N ASP A 56 17.96 -1.78 5.18
CA ASP A 56 18.45 -1.10 3.98
C ASP A 56 19.31 0.12 4.32
N TYR A 57 18.97 0.87 5.37
CA TYR A 57 19.67 2.09 5.77
C TYR A 57 20.76 1.85 6.82
N GLY A 58 20.91 0.63 7.33
CA GLY A 58 21.85 0.31 8.40
C GLY A 58 21.53 1.03 9.72
N GLN A 59 20.25 1.26 10.01
CA GLN A 59 19.77 1.97 11.19
C GLN A 59 18.95 1.05 12.10
N PRO A 60 18.82 1.36 13.41
CA PRO A 60 17.91 0.61 14.27
C PRO A 60 16.45 0.83 13.85
N VAL A 61 15.62 -0.21 14.03
CA VAL A 61 14.17 -0.14 13.76
C VAL A 61 13.55 0.95 14.63
N LYS A 62 12.89 1.93 13.99
CA LYS A 62 12.24 3.03 14.68
C LYS A 62 10.91 2.57 15.28
N ALA A 63 10.65 2.92 16.54
CA ALA A 63 9.37 2.65 17.18
C ALA A 63 8.28 3.55 16.57
N ILE A 64 7.05 3.05 16.49
CA ILE A 64 5.88 3.80 16.04
C ILE A 64 4.80 3.78 17.12
N ASP A 65 4.21 4.94 17.39
CA ASP A 65 3.17 5.08 18.39
C ASP A 65 1.87 4.39 17.92
N THR A 66 1.13 3.78 18.84
CA THR A 66 -0.16 3.16 18.53
C THR A 66 -1.13 4.17 17.89
N ARG A 67 -1.09 5.44 18.32
CA ARG A 67 -1.93 6.49 17.74
C ARG A 67 -1.55 6.82 16.29
N ALA A 68 -0.28 6.72 15.93
CA ALA A 68 0.19 6.88 14.56
C ALA A 68 -0.34 5.74 13.67
N ILE A 69 -0.33 4.49 14.16
CA ILE A 69 -0.93 3.34 13.46
C ILE A 69 -2.42 3.56 13.22
N GLU A 70 -3.18 4.02 14.21
CA GLU A 70 -4.61 4.30 14.04
C GLU A 70 -4.88 5.37 12.97
N LEU A 71 -4.04 6.40 12.89
CA LEU A 71 -4.14 7.41 11.83
C LEU A 71 -3.86 6.80 10.44
N LEU A 72 -2.85 5.94 10.33
CA LEU A 72 -2.56 5.21 9.07
C LEU A 72 -3.73 4.29 8.68
N LYS A 73 -4.40 3.64 9.64
CA LYS A 73 -5.62 2.86 9.38
C LYS A 73 -6.77 3.73 8.89
N SER A 74 -6.90 4.95 9.39
CA SER A 74 -7.96 5.88 8.97
C SER A 74 -7.79 6.39 7.52
N HIS A 75 -6.56 6.40 7.00
CA HIS A 75 -6.24 6.93 5.69
C HIS A 75 -6.83 6.10 4.52
N ASN A 76 -7.02 6.75 3.37
CA ASN A 76 -7.49 6.11 2.14
C ASN A 76 -6.30 5.82 1.21
N TRP A 77 -5.93 4.54 1.09
CA TRP A 77 -4.74 4.09 0.38
C TRP A 77 -5.00 3.82 -1.10
N THR A 78 -5.17 4.88 -1.89
CA THR A 78 -5.42 4.77 -3.34
C THR A 78 -4.27 4.08 -4.09
N GLY A 79 -3.03 4.26 -3.62
CA GLY A 79 -1.84 3.57 -4.12
C GLY A 79 -1.54 2.24 -3.40
N ASN A 80 -2.45 1.77 -2.54
CA ASN A 80 -2.37 0.49 -1.82
C ASN A 80 -1.05 0.32 -1.04
N ILE A 81 -0.50 -0.89 -1.03
CA ILE A 81 0.72 -1.28 -0.31
C ILE A 81 1.93 -0.43 -0.72
N ARG A 82 2.02 -0.03 -2.00
CA ARG A 82 3.12 0.79 -2.49
C ARG A 82 3.11 2.19 -1.86
N GLU A 83 1.93 2.80 -1.75
CA GLU A 83 1.77 4.09 -1.09
C GLU A 83 2.09 3.99 0.40
N LEU A 84 1.59 2.95 1.08
CA LEU A 84 1.91 2.69 2.49
C LEU A 84 3.42 2.58 2.71
N ARG A 85 4.14 1.81 1.90
CA ARG A 85 5.61 1.68 2.01
C ARG A 85 6.31 3.03 1.87
N ASN A 86 5.94 3.82 0.86
CA ASN A 86 6.55 5.13 0.62
C ASN A 86 6.29 6.10 1.79
N VAL A 87 5.09 6.03 2.37
CA VAL A 87 4.74 6.82 3.57
C VAL A 87 5.57 6.39 4.77
N VAL A 88 5.69 5.09 5.04
CA VAL A 88 6.52 4.59 6.15
C VAL A 88 7.98 4.97 5.97
N GLU A 89 8.53 4.87 4.76
CA GLU A 89 9.90 5.32 4.43
C GLU A 89 10.09 6.80 4.72
N ARG A 90 9.14 7.65 4.31
CA ARG A 90 9.15 9.08 4.64
C ARG A 90 9.12 9.32 6.15
N LEU A 91 8.29 8.61 6.90
CA LEU A 91 8.20 8.75 8.36
C LEU A 91 9.51 8.32 9.04
N VAL A 92 10.15 7.25 8.56
CA VAL A 92 11.48 6.85 9.07
C VAL A 92 12.51 7.96 8.89
N ILE A 93 12.52 8.64 7.74
CA ILE A 93 13.48 9.73 7.44
C ILE A 93 13.17 11.01 8.23
N LEU A 94 11.91 11.39 8.33
CA LEU A 94 11.50 12.70 8.85
C LEU A 94 11.21 12.73 10.35
N SER A 95 10.81 11.60 10.95
CA SER A 95 10.54 11.52 12.39
C SER A 95 11.83 11.53 13.21
N GLY A 96 11.72 11.93 14.47
CA GLY A 96 12.82 11.88 15.45
C GLY A 96 13.14 10.45 15.91
N LYS A 97 13.26 10.24 17.22
CA LYS A 97 13.59 8.92 17.79
C LYS A 97 12.47 7.87 17.60
N SER A 98 11.22 8.31 17.53
CA SER A 98 10.04 7.49 17.27
C SER A 98 9.11 8.22 16.29
N ILE A 99 8.24 7.45 15.62
CA ILE A 99 7.20 7.97 14.73
C ILE A 99 5.95 8.25 15.57
N SER A 100 5.61 9.52 15.70
CA SER A 100 4.46 10.01 16.46
C SER A 100 3.22 10.20 15.59
N ALA A 101 2.07 10.41 16.23
CA ALA A 101 0.83 10.76 15.52
C ALA A 101 0.92 12.11 14.78
N ASP A 102 1.69 13.05 15.31
CA ASP A 102 1.91 14.36 14.70
C ASP A 102 2.74 14.22 13.41
N ASP A 103 3.70 13.30 13.37
CA ASP A 103 4.47 13.01 12.16
C ASP A 103 3.57 12.49 11.04
N VAL A 104 2.65 11.56 11.37
CA VAL A 104 1.66 11.06 10.39
C VAL A 104 0.79 12.21 9.88
N THR A 105 0.31 13.07 10.78
CA THR A 105 -0.53 14.21 10.41
C THR A 105 0.21 15.21 9.52
N ASN A 106 1.49 15.48 9.80
CA ASN A 106 2.27 16.47 9.06
C ASN A 106 2.80 15.96 7.71
N PHE A 107 3.07 14.65 7.58
CA PHE A 107 3.77 14.09 6.42
C PHE A 107 2.93 13.18 5.53
N VAL A 108 1.74 12.78 5.98
CA VAL A 108 0.85 11.83 5.26
C VAL A 108 -0.50 12.45 4.94
N LEU A 109 -1.09 13.20 5.87
CA LEU A 109 -2.36 13.88 5.65
C LEU A 109 -2.10 15.26 5.02
N PRO A 110 -2.74 15.60 3.88
CA PRO A 110 -2.63 16.95 3.35
C PRO A 110 -3.18 17.94 4.37
N ARG A 111 -2.38 18.95 4.74
CA ARG A 111 -2.94 20.15 5.39
C ARG A 111 -3.96 20.73 4.43
N SER A 112 -5.24 20.68 4.82
CA SER A 112 -6.32 21.39 4.13
C SER A 112 -6.13 22.89 4.27
#